data_AF-A0AAU9TD87-F1
#
_entry.id   AF-A0AAU9TD87-F1
#
_cell.length_a   1.000
_cell.length_b   1.000
_cell.length_c   1.000
_cell.angle_alpha   90.00
_cell.angle_beta   90.00
_cell.angle_gamma   90.00
#
_symmetry.space_group_name_H-M   'P 1'
#
loop_
_entity.id
_entity.type
_entity.pdbx_description
1 polymer ?
#
loop_
_entity_poly.entity_id
_entity_poly.type
_entity_poly.pdbx_seq_one_letter_code
_entity_poly.pdbx_strand_id
1 'polypeptide(L)'
;MAEKYGISEAEYQLIQKQAARRAELRQEFLKQRTNPWKNAAEAGYVFDAAHQRFVSMKATQFEFFQPNRRTTLIGICSTIIPMFTYGYLIYNERNGREQKIRSGELRYKDRLFKLC
;
A
#
# COMPACT_ATOMS: atom_id res chain seq x y z
N MET A 1 -22.75 -10.41 -35.90
CA MET A 1 -21.56 -9.52 -35.81
C MET A 1 -21.93 -8.43 -34.82
N ALA A 2 -21.12 -8.17 -33.79
CA ALA A 2 -21.45 -7.16 -32.79
C ALA A 2 -21.53 -5.78 -33.46
N GLU A 3 -22.65 -5.09 -33.30
CA GLU A 3 -22.88 -3.77 -33.87
C GLU A 3 -21.78 -2.79 -33.43
N LYS A 4 -21.21 -2.04 -34.38
CA LYS A 4 -20.22 -0.99 -34.07
C LYS A 4 -20.99 0.19 -33.44
N TYR A 5 -21.20 0.14 -32.13
CA TYR A 5 -21.97 1.12 -31.33
C TYR A 5 -21.32 2.52 -31.30
N GLY A 6 -21.18 3.21 -32.43
CA GLY A 6 -20.57 4.55 -32.49
C GLY A 6 -19.08 4.61 -32.08
N ILE A 7 -18.44 3.45 -31.91
CA ILE A 7 -17.04 3.29 -31.49
C ILE A 7 -16.14 3.36 -32.73
N SER A 8 -14.99 4.03 -32.61
CA SER A 8 -14.00 4.09 -33.69
C SER A 8 -13.49 2.68 -34.04
N GLU A 9 -13.17 2.43 -35.31
CA GLU A 9 -12.69 1.12 -35.74
C GLU A 9 -11.43 0.67 -35.00
N ALA A 10 -10.54 1.61 -34.66
CA ALA A 10 -9.34 1.32 -33.87
C ALA A 10 -9.69 0.82 -32.45
N GLU A 11 -10.65 1.46 -31.79
CA GLU A 11 -11.11 1.09 -30.45
C GLU A 11 -11.81 -0.28 -30.46
N TYR A 12 -12.61 -0.55 -31.49
CA TYR A 12 -13.24 -1.85 -31.67
C TYR A 12 -12.20 -2.98 -31.78
N GLN A 13 -11.14 -2.77 -32.57
CA GLN A 13 -10.05 -3.73 -32.70
C GLN A 13 -9.30 -3.96 -31.38
N LEU A 14 -9.10 -2.91 -30.59
CA LEU A 14 -8.51 -3.02 -29.25
C LEU A 14 -9.39 -3.84 -28.30
N ILE A 15 -10.69 -3.60 -28.28
CA ILE A 15 -11.65 -4.35 -27.45
C ILE A 15 -11.65 -5.83 -27.86
N GLN A 16 -11.65 -6.11 -29.16
CA GLN A 16 -11.61 -7.48 -29.66
C GLN A 16 -10.34 -8.21 -29.24
N LYS A 17 -9.17 -7.55 -29.33
CA LYS A 17 -7.88 -8.11 -28.86
C LYS A 17 -7.87 -8.36 -27.35
N GLN A 18 -8.44 -7.45 -26.55
CA GLN A 18 -8.56 -7.65 -25.10
C GLN A 18 -9.50 -8.80 -24.74
N ALA A 19 -10.63 -8.91 -25.45
CA ALA A 19 -11.59 -10.00 -25.26
C ALA A 19 -10.98 -11.35 -25.62
N ALA A 20 -10.25 -11.43 -26.75
CA ALA A 20 -9.52 -12.63 -27.16
C ALA A 20 -8.50 -13.06 -26.10
N ARG A 21 -7.64 -12.14 -25.64
CA ARG A 21 -6.65 -12.43 -24.58
C ARG A 21 -7.30 -12.91 -23.29
N ARG A 22 -8.44 -12.30 -22.89
CA ARG A 22 -9.18 -12.74 -21.69
C ARG A 22 -9.76 -14.14 -21.87
N ALA A 23 -10.27 -14.46 -23.06
CA ALA A 23 -10.80 -15.78 -23.36
C ALA A 23 -9.71 -16.85 -23.30
N GLU A 24 -8.53 -16.58 -23.88
CA GLU A 24 -7.35 -17.46 -23.85
C GLU A 24 -6.93 -17.77 -22.39
N LEU A 25 -6.69 -16.73 -21.59
CA LEU A 25 -6.30 -16.89 -20.18
C LEU A 25 -7.36 -17.66 -19.35
N ARG A 26 -8.64 -17.42 -19.65
CA ARG A 26 -9.74 -18.15 -18.99
C ARG A 26 -9.73 -19.63 -19.37
N GLN A 27 -9.50 -19.95 -20.64
CA GLN A 27 -9.43 -21.33 -21.11
C GLN A 27 -8.25 -22.07 -20.45
N GLU A 28 -7.09 -21.43 -20.35
CA GLU A 28 -5.92 -21.98 -19.65
C GLU A 28 -6.22 -22.26 -18.18
N PHE A 29 -6.80 -21.28 -17.47
CA PHE A 29 -7.16 -21.43 -16.07
C PHE A 29 -8.19 -22.55 -15.86
N LEU A 30 -9.24 -22.61 -16.69
CA LEU A 30 -10.26 -23.65 -16.60
C LEU A 30 -9.64 -25.03 -16.84
N LYS A 31 -8.78 -25.20 -17.86
CA LYS A 31 -8.08 -26.46 -18.14
C LYS A 31 -7.24 -26.94 -16.96
N GLN A 32 -6.55 -26.03 -16.28
CA GLN A 32 -5.74 -26.37 -15.11
C GLN A 32 -6.62 -26.71 -13.90
N ARG A 33 -7.65 -25.88 -13.64
CA ARG A 33 -8.56 -26.05 -12.50
C ARG A 33 -9.39 -27.32 -12.59
N THR A 34 -9.88 -27.70 -13.77
CA THR A 34 -10.73 -28.89 -13.95
C THR A 34 -9.96 -30.20 -13.98
N ASN A 35 -8.62 -30.19 -13.94
CA ASN A 35 -7.81 -31.40 -13.95
C ASN A 35 -7.64 -31.94 -12.50
N PRO A 36 -8.29 -33.06 -12.13
CA PRO A 36 -8.24 -33.55 -10.75
C PRO A 36 -6.91 -34.20 -10.38
N TRP A 37 -6.09 -34.63 -11.35
CA TRP A 37 -4.77 -35.22 -11.09
C TRP A 37 -3.71 -34.17 -10.74
N LYS A 38 -3.80 -32.96 -11.30
CA LYS A 38 -2.87 -31.86 -11.00
C LYS A 38 -3.13 -31.20 -9.65
N ASN A 39 -4.39 -30.97 -9.32
CA ASN A 39 -4.76 -30.32 -8.04
C ASN A 39 -4.46 -31.19 -6.81
N ALA A 40 -4.32 -32.51 -6.99
CA ALA A 40 -3.97 -33.44 -5.92
C ALA A 40 -2.46 -33.44 -5.57
N ALA A 41 -1.59 -32.99 -6.49
CA ALA A 41 -0.14 -33.00 -6.31
C ALA A 41 0.41 -31.66 -5.74
N GLU A 42 -0.18 -30.52 -6.10
CA GLU A 42 0.27 -29.18 -5.70
C GLU A 42 -0.78 -28.51 -4.79
N ALA A 43 -0.74 -28.80 -3.48
CA ALA A 43 -1.39 -28.06 -2.37
C ALA A 43 -2.84 -27.50 -2.59
N GLY A 44 -3.58 -28.00 -3.59
CA GLY A 44 -4.92 -27.56 -3.97
C GLY A 44 -5.04 -26.21 -4.71
N TYR A 45 -3.95 -25.54 -5.12
CA TYR A 45 -4.04 -24.23 -5.78
C TYR A 45 -3.47 -24.21 -7.20
N VAL A 46 -4.07 -23.38 -8.07
CA VAL A 46 -3.59 -23.13 -9.43
C VAL A 46 -2.59 -21.98 -9.39
N PHE A 47 -1.35 -22.25 -9.82
CA PHE A 47 -0.31 -21.23 -9.86
C PHE A 47 -0.55 -20.20 -10.98
N ASP A 48 -0.61 -18.91 -10.61
CA ASP A 48 -0.68 -17.80 -11.56
C ASP A 48 0.66 -17.06 -11.64
N ALA A 49 1.31 -17.16 -12.80
CA ALA A 49 2.56 -16.46 -13.09
C ALA A 49 2.40 -14.93 -13.09
N ALA A 50 1.22 -14.39 -13.46
CA ALA A 50 0.98 -12.95 -13.44
C ALA A 50 0.91 -12.43 -12.00
N HIS A 51 0.22 -13.16 -11.11
CA HIS A 51 0.20 -12.86 -9.69
C HIS A 51 1.61 -12.92 -9.08
N GLN A 52 2.37 -13.98 -9.36
CA GLN A 52 3.74 -14.10 -8.86
C GLN A 52 4.63 -12.93 -9.32
N ARG A 53 4.54 -12.51 -10.59
CA ARG A 53 5.27 -11.34 -11.11
C ARG A 53 4.87 -10.05 -10.41
N PHE A 54 3.59 -9.87 -10.08
CA PHE A 54 3.15 -8.71 -9.32
C PHE A 54 3.75 -8.70 -7.91
N VAL A 55 3.70 -9.84 -7.22
CA VAL A 55 4.28 -10.00 -5.88
C VAL A 55 5.80 -9.80 -5.90
N SER A 56 6.49 -10.37 -6.89
CA SER A 56 7.94 -10.20 -7.03
C SER A 56 8.30 -8.74 -7.28
N MET A 57 7.55 -8.03 -8.13
CA MET A 57 7.74 -6.58 -8.36
C MET A 57 7.47 -5.74 -7.11
N LYS A 58 6.59 -6.20 -6.20
CA LYS A 58 6.39 -5.55 -4.89
C LYS A 58 7.56 -5.80 -3.94
N ALA A 59 8.13 -6.99 -3.94
CA ALA A 59 9.29 -7.31 -3.13
C ALA A 59 10.56 -6.56 -3.61
N THR A 60 10.75 -6.40 -4.92
CA THR A 60 11.92 -5.75 -5.52
C THR A 60 11.74 -4.25 -5.77
N GLN A 61 10.74 -3.59 -5.16
CA GLN A 61 10.47 -2.16 -5.39
C GLN A 61 11.67 -1.27 -5.12
N PHE A 62 12.53 -1.65 -4.18
CA PHE A 62 13.73 -0.89 -3.84
C PHE A 62 14.76 -0.88 -4.97
N GLU A 63 14.88 -1.96 -5.73
CA GLU A 63 15.84 -2.06 -6.85
C GLU A 63 15.50 -1.09 -7.99
N PHE A 64 14.21 -0.80 -8.17
CA PHE A 64 13.71 0.13 -9.19
C PHE A 64 13.46 1.54 -8.64
N PHE A 65 13.82 1.81 -7.38
CA PHE A 65 13.62 3.11 -6.76
C PHE A 65 14.52 4.17 -7.41
N GLN A 66 13.93 5.27 -7.85
CA GLN A 66 14.65 6.43 -8.36
C GLN A 66 14.37 7.65 -7.48
N PRO A 67 15.41 8.30 -6.94
CA PRO A 67 15.23 9.50 -6.13
C PRO A 67 14.73 10.66 -7.01
N ASN A 68 13.52 11.12 -6.75
CA ASN A 68 12.88 12.25 -7.43
C ASN A 68 12.44 13.28 -6.38
N ARG A 69 12.32 14.56 -6.77
CA ARG A 69 11.80 15.63 -5.90
C ARG A 69 10.46 15.26 -5.27
N ARG A 70 9.57 14.62 -6.04
CA ARG A 70 8.26 14.15 -5.53
C ARG A 70 8.40 13.06 -4.47
N THR A 71 9.26 12.06 -4.69
CA THR A 71 9.45 10.95 -3.73
C THR A 71 10.13 11.45 -2.45
N THR A 72 11.09 12.37 -2.58
CA THR A 72 11.76 13.01 -1.43
C THR A 72 10.79 13.84 -0.60
N LEU A 73 9.92 14.65 -1.23
CA LEU A 73 8.90 15.42 -0.50
C LEU A 73 7.95 14.49 0.27
N ILE A 74 7.50 13.40 -0.35
CA ILE A 74 6.65 12.42 0.33
C ILE A 74 7.38 11.83 1.54
N GLY A 75 8.64 11.42 1.40
CA GLY A 75 9.43 10.86 2.51
C GLY A 75 9.66 11.84 3.65
N ILE A 76 9.92 13.12 3.35
CA ILE A 76 10.07 14.17 4.37
C ILE A 76 8.74 14.39 5.08
N CYS A 77 7.64 14.52 4.34
CA CYS A 77 6.32 14.76 4.91
C CYS A 77 5.81 13.56 5.74
N SER A 78 6.10 12.32 5.32
CA SER A 78 5.62 11.13 6.03
C SER A 78 6.43 10.80 7.28
N THR A 79 7.72 11.14 7.29
CA THR A 79 8.64 10.65 8.33
C THR A 79 9.16 11.77 9.21
N ILE A 80 9.69 12.84 8.61
CA ILE A 80 10.36 13.91 9.34
C ILE A 80 9.33 14.78 10.07
N ILE A 81 8.28 15.22 9.36
CA ILE A 81 7.28 16.12 9.95
C ILE A 81 6.60 15.51 11.18
N PRO A 82 6.12 14.24 11.18
CA PRO A 82 5.49 13.66 12.35
C PRO A 82 6.44 13.50 13.54
N MET A 83 7.70 13.15 13.28
CA MET A 83 8.72 13.03 14.34
C MET A 83 8.94 14.37 15.06
N PHE A 84 9.16 15.45 14.30
CA PHE A 84 9.36 16.77 14.89
C PHE A 84 8.10 17.33 15.55
N THR A 85 6.93 17.10 14.94
CA THR A 85 5.65 17.54 15.49
C THR A 85 5.39 16.88 16.84
N TYR A 86 5.57 15.56 16.92
CA TYR A 86 5.38 14.82 18.17
C TYR A 86 6.37 15.25 19.26
N GLY A 87 7.66 15.42 18.89
CA GLY A 87 8.67 15.94 19.81
C GLY A 87 8.33 17.34 20.35
N TYR A 88 7.86 18.24 19.49
CA TYR A 88 7.45 19.59 19.87
C TYR A 88 6.25 19.60 20.82
N LEU A 89 5.24 18.76 20.56
CA LEU A 89 4.07 18.63 21.44
C LEU A 89 4.47 18.17 22.85
N ILE A 90 5.33 17.16 22.94
CA ILE A 90 5.84 16.67 24.24
C ILE A 90 6.65 17.76 24.93
N TYR A 91 7.53 18.44 24.21
CA TYR A 91 8.35 19.51 24.78
C TYR A 91 7.51 20.62 25.40
N ASN A 92 6.49 21.08 24.67
CA ASN A 92 5.57 22.11 25.16
C ASN A 92 4.75 21.66 26.37
N GLU A 93 4.24 20.43 26.34
CA GLU A 93 3.50 19.87 27.48
C GLU A 93 4.38 19.79 28.73
N ARG A 94 5.62 19.29 28.59
CA ARG A 94 6.58 19.17 29.69
C ARG A 94 6.94 20.52 30.27
N ASN A 95 7.33 21.47 29.44
CA ASN A 95 7.72 22.80 29.90
C ASN A 95 6.56 23.56 30.55
N GLY A 96 5.38 23.52 29.92
CA GLY A 96 4.18 24.15 30.49
C GLY A 96 3.79 23.53 31.83
N ARG A 97 3.93 22.21 31.97
CA ARG A 97 3.67 21.52 33.24
C ARG A 97 4.71 21.87 34.30
N GLU A 98 6.00 21.89 33.96
CA GLU A 98 7.07 22.29 34.88
C GLU A 98 6.90 23.74 35.36
N GLN A 99 6.49 24.65 34.48
CA GLN A 99 6.21 26.04 34.84
C GLN A 99 5.04 26.16 35.83
N LYS A 100 3.95 25.40 35.62
CA LYS A 100 2.80 25.34 36.56
C LYS A 100 3.18 24.75 37.91
N ILE A 101 4.13 23.82 37.94
CA ILE A 101 4.67 23.26 39.18
C ILE A 101 5.50 24.31 39.93
N ARG A 102 6.37 25.05 39.23
CA ARG A 102 7.25 26.08 39.82
C ARG A 102 6.49 27.31 40.32
N SER A 103 5.45 27.73 39.61
CA SER A 103 4.57 28.84 40.01
C SER A 103 3.61 28.48 41.15
N GLY A 104 3.47 27.19 41.48
CA GLY A 104 2.55 26.72 42.51
C GLY A 104 1.08 26.63 42.07
N GLU A 105 0.77 26.89 40.80
CA GLU A 105 -0.58 26.76 40.24
C GLU A 105 -1.08 25.30 40.29
N LEU A 106 -0.17 24.34 40.15
CA LEU A 106 -0.50 22.91 40.19
C LEU A 106 -0.44 22.36 41.62
N ARG A 107 -1.59 21.92 42.15
CA ARG A 107 -1.68 21.29 43.47
C ARG A 107 -0.87 19.99 43.50
N TYR A 108 -0.26 19.70 44.64
CA TYR A 108 0.62 18.53 44.80
C TYR A 108 -0.08 17.19 44.51
N LYS A 109 -1.38 17.08 44.85
CA LYS A 109 -2.19 15.88 44.60
C LYS A 109 -2.36 15.54 43.10
N ASP A 110 -2.36 16.58 42.25
CA ASP A 110 -2.67 16.50 40.82
C ASP A 110 -1.39 16.31 39.98
N ARG A 111 -0.22 16.21 40.63
CA ARG A 111 1.06 15.88 39.98
C ARG A 111 1.07 14.40 39.58
N LEU A 112 1.37 14.12 38.31
CA LEU A 112 1.55 12.76 37.79
C LEU A 112 2.72 12.03 38.48
N PHE A 113 3.82 12.74 38.75
CA PHE A 113 4.97 12.24 39.50
C PHE A 113 5.13 13.07 40.77
N LYS A 114 5.10 12.41 41.92
CA LYS A 114 5.12 13.05 43.25
C LYS A 114 6.50 12.96 43.94
N LEU A 115 7.35 12.04 43.49
CA LEU A 115 8.59 11.63 44.15
C LEU A 115 9.86 12.18 43.47
N CYS A 116 9.72 13.12 42.53
CA CYS A 116 10.83 13.83 41.90
C CYS A 116 10.62 15.33 42.05
#